data_AF-A0A6G6TDC1-F1
#
_entry.id   AF-A0A6G6TDC1-F1
#
_cell.length_a   1.000
_cell.length_b   1.000
_cell.length_c   1.000
_cell.angle_alpha   90.00
_cell.angle_beta   90.00
_cell.angle_gamma   90.00
#
_symmetry.space_group_name_H-M   'P 1'
#
loop_
_entity.id
_entity.type
_entity.pdbx_description
1 polymer ?
#
loop_
_entity_poly.entity_id
_entity_poly.type
_entity_poly.pdbx_seq_one_letter_code
_entity_poly.pdbx_strand_id
1 'polypeptide(L)'
;MNMIKRKPAAKARKKSREELNAEGRERKRQKKHRGNPAGNRQQEAENKQQAKNTAPKDPRIGSKKPIPLIVGDAPKVVKKKPAPVKAEPVRLTPEQELDLLENDTRLDELLSRLENGEKLNAEEQAYTEKTLDRIDELMVELGIEFEDDDDEEKTEDIMQLLKGK
;
A
#
# COMPACT_ATOMS: atom_id res chain seq x y z
N MET A 1 0.44 43.70 31.83
CA MET A 1 0.00 42.29 32.00
C MET A 1 -1.51 42.20 31.73
N ASN A 2 -1.94 41.64 30.61
CA ASN A 2 -3.37 41.46 30.31
C ASN A 2 -3.79 40.01 30.59
N MET A 3 -4.56 39.79 31.66
CA MET A 3 -5.09 38.48 32.05
C MET A 3 -6.22 38.04 31.12
N ILE A 4 -6.06 36.89 30.48
CA ILE A 4 -7.13 36.20 29.75
C ILE A 4 -8.06 35.53 30.78
N LYS A 5 -9.22 36.13 31.04
CA LYS A 5 -10.30 35.51 31.82
C LYS A 5 -10.93 34.37 31.01
N ARG A 6 -10.68 33.12 31.40
CA ARG A 6 -11.37 31.94 30.84
C ARG A 6 -12.80 31.86 31.38
N LYS A 7 -13.80 31.84 30.49
CA LYS A 7 -15.23 31.72 30.82
C LYS A 7 -15.54 30.25 31.22
N PRO A 8 -16.29 29.98 32.31
CA PRO A 8 -16.55 28.62 32.73
C PRO A 8 -17.49 27.90 31.75
N ALA A 9 -17.19 26.65 31.40
CA ALA A 9 -18.03 25.80 30.58
C ALA A 9 -19.41 25.63 31.25
N ALA A 10 -20.47 26.08 30.58
CA ALA A 10 -21.82 25.93 31.07
C ALA A 10 -22.16 24.43 31.15
N LYS A 11 -22.53 23.94 32.34
CA LYS A 11 -23.04 22.58 32.52
C LYS A 11 -24.30 22.43 31.66
N ALA A 12 -24.25 21.56 30.65
CA ALA A 12 -25.41 21.23 29.84
C ALA A 12 -26.54 20.77 30.77
N ARG A 13 -27.69 21.46 30.73
CA ARG A 13 -28.85 21.08 31.51
C ARG A 13 -29.29 19.69 31.09
N LYS A 14 -29.51 18.79 32.06
CA LYS A 14 -30.09 17.47 31.79
C LYS A 14 -31.47 17.70 31.19
N LYS A 15 -31.70 17.11 30.01
CA LYS A 15 -32.98 17.20 29.30
C LYS A 15 -34.11 16.73 30.20
N SER A 16 -35.25 17.40 30.12
CA SER A 16 -36.44 16.98 30.86
C SER A 16 -36.94 15.62 30.33
N ARG A 17 -37.74 14.90 31.14
CA ARG A 17 -38.33 13.62 30.72
C ARG A 17 -39.19 13.77 29.46
N GLU A 18 -39.86 14.91 29.31
CA GLU A 18 -40.69 15.23 28.15
C GLU A 18 -39.84 15.45 26.89
N GLU A 19 -38.73 16.18 26.99
CA GLU A 19 -37.77 16.38 25.90
C GLU A 19 -37.16 15.06 25.43
N LEU A 20 -36.78 14.18 26.36
CA LEU A 20 -36.26 12.84 26.02
C LEU A 20 -37.31 11.99 25.28
N ASN A 21 -38.58 12.11 25.66
CA ASN A 21 -39.67 11.42 25.00
C ASN A 21 -39.93 11.97 23.58
N ALA A 22 -39.85 13.30 23.40
CA ALA A 22 -39.99 13.94 22.09
C ALA A 22 -38.85 13.54 21.15
N GLU A 23 -37.59 13.60 21.63
CA GLU A 23 -36.40 13.16 20.89
C GLU A 23 -36.47 11.67 20.51
N GLY A 24 -36.98 10.82 21.41
CA GLY A 24 -37.23 9.41 21.13
C GLY A 24 -38.23 9.19 19.99
N ARG A 25 -39.30 9.98 19.91
CA ARG A 25 -40.28 9.92 18.81
C ARG A 25 -39.68 10.41 17.49
N GLU A 26 -38.92 11.49 17.52
CA GLU A 26 -38.26 12.04 16.34
C GLU A 26 -37.22 11.06 15.77
N ARG A 27 -36.41 10.45 16.64
CA ARG A 27 -35.45 9.40 16.24
C ARG A 27 -36.15 8.20 15.61
N LYS A 28 -37.34 7.82 16.09
CA LYS A 28 -38.17 6.79 15.45
C LYS A 28 -38.67 7.24 14.07
N ARG A 29 -39.09 8.50 13.89
CA ARG A 29 -39.50 9.05 12.58
C ARG A 29 -38.35 9.06 11.58
N GLN A 30 -37.16 9.53 11.99
CA GLN A 30 -35.97 9.48 11.15
C GLN A 30 -35.57 8.05 10.78
N LYS A 31 -35.71 7.09 11.72
CA LYS A 31 -35.47 5.66 11.47
C LYS A 31 -36.43 5.06 10.44
N LYS A 32 -37.68 5.53 10.35
CA LYS A 32 -38.67 5.03 9.38
C LYS A 32 -38.27 5.26 7.91
N HIS A 33 -37.47 6.29 7.64
CA HIS A 33 -37.01 6.63 6.29
C HIS A 33 -35.52 6.29 6.07
N ARG A 34 -34.95 5.36 6.85
CA ARG A 34 -33.59 4.84 6.62
C ARG A 34 -33.48 3.90 5.43
N GLY A 35 -34.59 3.50 4.84
CA GLY A 35 -34.59 2.71 3.61
C GLY A 35 -34.16 3.55 2.41
N ASN A 36 -33.55 2.89 1.43
CA ASN A 36 -33.33 3.50 0.13
C ASN A 36 -34.68 3.92 -0.50
N PRO A 37 -34.71 5.00 -1.31
CA PRO A 37 -35.91 5.38 -2.04
C PRO A 37 -36.39 4.24 -2.93
N ALA A 38 -37.70 4.22 -3.22
CA ALA A 38 -38.29 3.22 -4.09
C ALA A 38 -37.58 3.20 -5.46
N GLY A 39 -37.33 2.01 -6.00
CA GLY A 39 -36.60 1.84 -7.24
C GLY A 39 -37.34 2.43 -8.43
N ASN A 40 -36.62 3.17 -9.28
CA ASN A 40 -37.19 3.99 -10.34
C ASN A 40 -37.42 3.20 -11.66
N ARG A 41 -38.06 2.03 -11.59
CA ARG A 41 -38.19 1.11 -12.74
C ARG A 41 -39.09 1.63 -13.86
N GLN A 42 -39.97 2.58 -13.56
CA GLN A 42 -40.99 3.09 -14.48
C GLN A 42 -40.74 4.51 -14.98
N GLN A 43 -39.64 5.16 -14.55
CA GLN A 43 -39.25 6.42 -15.18
C GLN A 43 -38.53 6.11 -16.48
N GLU A 44 -39.23 6.33 -17.59
CA GLU A 44 -38.62 6.45 -18.91
C GLU A 44 -37.56 7.55 -18.83
N ALA A 45 -36.35 7.23 -19.28
CA ALA A 45 -35.24 8.18 -19.25
C ALA A 45 -35.60 9.37 -20.14
N GLU A 46 -35.84 10.54 -19.54
CA GLU A 46 -35.87 11.78 -20.30
C GLU A 46 -34.54 11.90 -21.05
N ASN A 47 -34.64 11.98 -22.37
CA ASN A 47 -33.51 11.99 -23.28
C ASN A 47 -32.76 13.33 -23.15
N LYS A 48 -31.97 13.47 -22.08
CA LYS A 48 -31.00 14.56 -21.97
C LYS A 48 -29.89 14.28 -22.96
N GLN A 49 -30.04 14.88 -24.14
CA GLN A 49 -28.95 15.12 -25.07
C GLN A 49 -27.90 15.99 -24.38
N GLN A 50 -27.06 15.37 -23.56
CA GLN A 50 -25.89 16.01 -22.99
C GLN A 50 -24.70 15.13 -23.31
N ALA A 51 -23.92 15.64 -24.26
CA ALA A 51 -22.60 15.18 -24.60
C ALA A 51 -21.76 14.96 -23.33
N LYS A 52 -21.56 13.69 -22.97
CA LYS A 52 -20.41 13.14 -22.24
C LYS A 52 -20.60 11.62 -22.14
N ASN A 53 -19.70 10.90 -22.79
CA ASN A 53 -19.63 9.43 -22.88
C ASN A 53 -19.27 8.75 -21.55
N THR A 54 -19.95 9.09 -20.46
CA THR A 54 -19.70 8.53 -19.11
C THR A 54 -20.99 8.11 -18.40
N ALA A 55 -22.03 7.75 -19.14
CA ALA A 55 -23.16 7.05 -18.54
C ALA A 55 -22.72 5.66 -18.06
N PRO A 56 -23.17 5.19 -16.88
CA PRO A 56 -22.85 3.86 -16.40
C PRO A 56 -23.38 2.82 -17.40
N LYS A 57 -22.48 2.00 -17.93
CA LYS A 57 -22.81 0.98 -18.92
C LYS A 57 -23.59 -0.13 -18.23
N ASP A 58 -24.68 -0.61 -18.85
CA ASP A 58 -25.51 -1.69 -18.31
C ASP A 58 -24.62 -2.92 -18.00
N PRO A 59 -24.58 -3.42 -16.75
CA PRO A 59 -23.79 -4.59 -16.37
C PRO A 59 -24.11 -5.85 -17.19
N ARG A 60 -25.30 -5.94 -17.79
CA ARG A 60 -25.70 -7.06 -18.65
C ARG A 60 -25.01 -7.03 -20.01
N ILE A 61 -24.53 -5.86 -20.45
CA ILE A 61 -23.86 -5.69 -21.73
C ILE A 61 -22.35 -5.73 -21.48
N GLY A 62 -21.74 -6.88 -21.81
CA GLY A 62 -20.31 -7.06 -21.72
C GLY A 62 -19.49 -6.08 -22.58
N SER A 63 -18.17 -6.08 -22.39
CA SER A 63 -17.27 -5.23 -23.17
C SER A 63 -17.26 -5.63 -24.64
N LYS A 64 -17.91 -4.84 -25.50
CA LYS A 64 -17.84 -4.97 -26.97
C LYS A 64 -16.63 -4.26 -27.59
N LYS A 65 -15.53 -4.08 -26.84
CA LYS A 65 -14.30 -3.47 -27.39
C LYS A 65 -13.59 -4.53 -28.25
N PRO A 66 -13.33 -4.27 -29.55
CA PRO A 66 -12.64 -5.23 -30.40
C PRO A 66 -11.22 -5.45 -29.90
N ILE A 67 -10.77 -6.70 -29.89
CA ILE A 67 -9.41 -7.11 -29.54
C ILE A 67 -8.68 -7.45 -30.84
N PRO A 68 -7.51 -6.86 -31.12
CA PRO A 68 -6.74 -7.20 -32.32
C PRO A 68 -6.22 -8.64 -32.23
N LEU A 69 -6.37 -9.39 -33.32
CA LEU A 69 -5.98 -10.81 -33.40
C LEU A 69 -4.51 -11.02 -33.79
N ILE A 70 -3.81 -9.94 -34.15
CA ILE A 70 -2.43 -9.96 -34.64
C ILE A 70 -1.54 -9.26 -33.60
N VAL A 71 -0.44 -9.90 -33.22
CA VAL A 71 0.55 -9.37 -32.29
C VAL A 71 1.29 -8.21 -32.98
N GLY A 72 0.82 -6.98 -32.78
CA GLY A 72 1.41 -5.77 -33.36
C GLY A 72 0.44 -4.61 -33.58
N ASP A 73 -0.84 -4.90 -33.80
CA ASP A 73 -1.87 -3.88 -34.10
C ASP A 73 -2.68 -3.46 -32.86
N ALA A 74 -2.00 -3.22 -31.75
CA ALA A 74 -2.64 -2.51 -30.65
C ALA A 74 -2.81 -1.04 -31.05
N PRO A 75 -4.03 -0.47 -31.10
CA PRO A 75 -4.19 0.96 -31.30
C PRO A 75 -3.46 1.65 -30.16
N LYS A 76 -2.39 2.38 -30.50
CA LYS A 76 -1.56 3.14 -29.58
C LYS A 76 -2.47 4.21 -28.96
N VAL A 77 -3.05 3.87 -27.81
CA VAL A 77 -3.88 4.80 -27.04
C VAL A 77 -2.93 5.93 -26.67
N VAL A 78 -3.02 7.04 -27.39
CA VAL A 78 -2.32 8.27 -27.05
C VAL A 78 -2.95 8.77 -25.76
N LYS A 79 -2.48 8.24 -24.64
CA LYS A 79 -2.75 8.76 -23.31
C LYS A 79 -2.23 10.20 -23.36
N LYS A 80 -3.16 11.17 -23.37
CA LYS A 80 -2.85 12.57 -23.08
C LYS A 80 -2.02 12.57 -21.80
N LYS A 81 -0.77 13.02 -21.92
CA LYS A 81 0.16 13.14 -20.78
C LYS A 81 -0.56 13.86 -19.65
N PRO A 82 -0.80 13.25 -18.49
CA PRO A 82 -1.08 14.05 -17.30
C PRO A 82 0.14 14.93 -17.05
N ALA A 83 -0.10 16.14 -16.53
CA ALA A 83 0.92 17.08 -16.08
C ALA A 83 2.03 16.35 -15.29
N PRO A 84 3.29 16.86 -15.27
CA PRO A 84 4.38 16.22 -14.57
C PRO A 84 4.04 16.18 -13.07
N VAL A 85 3.44 15.09 -12.64
CA VAL A 85 3.46 14.68 -11.25
C VAL A 85 4.94 14.45 -10.99
N LYS A 86 5.49 15.27 -10.09
CA LYS A 86 6.83 15.11 -9.56
C LYS A 86 7.05 13.60 -9.39
N ALA A 87 8.00 13.05 -10.12
CA ALA A 87 8.42 11.68 -9.93
C ALA A 87 8.81 11.59 -8.47
N GLU A 88 7.95 11.01 -7.63
CA GLU A 88 8.45 10.44 -6.41
C GLU A 88 9.49 9.43 -6.88
N PRO A 89 10.72 9.47 -6.32
CA PRO A 89 11.66 8.39 -6.59
C PRO A 89 10.88 7.11 -6.34
N VAL A 90 10.85 6.22 -7.33
CA VAL A 90 10.37 4.86 -7.12
C VAL A 90 11.20 4.39 -5.93
N ARG A 91 10.58 4.36 -4.75
CA ARG A 91 11.23 3.84 -3.55
C ARG A 91 11.48 2.39 -3.91
N LEU A 92 12.74 2.06 -4.18
CA LEU A 92 13.14 0.67 -4.35
C LEU A 92 12.59 -0.07 -3.13
N THR A 93 11.92 -1.20 -3.37
CA THR A 93 11.57 -2.05 -2.24
C THR A 93 12.87 -2.55 -1.61
N PRO A 94 12.91 -2.79 -0.29
CA PRO A 94 14.12 -3.30 0.34
C PRO A 94 14.69 -4.55 -0.36
N GLU A 95 13.81 -5.42 -0.87
CA GLU A 95 14.19 -6.57 -1.74
C GLU A 95 14.91 -6.15 -3.03
N GLN A 96 14.41 -5.13 -3.72
CA GLN A 96 15.02 -4.65 -4.97
C GLN A 96 16.35 -3.94 -4.73
N GLU A 97 16.50 -3.25 -3.59
CA GLU A 97 17.77 -2.66 -3.22
C GLU A 97 18.79 -3.75 -2.90
N LEU A 98 18.38 -4.78 -2.15
CA LEU A 98 19.22 -5.94 -1.83
C LEU A 98 19.69 -6.66 -3.10
N ASP A 99 18.77 -6.99 -4.02
CA ASP A 99 19.08 -7.62 -5.30
C ASP A 99 20.12 -6.81 -6.12
N LEU A 100 20.03 -5.47 -6.08
CA LEU A 100 20.96 -4.62 -6.80
C LEU A 100 22.35 -4.61 -6.17
N LEU A 101 22.43 -4.64 -4.84
CA LEU A 101 23.69 -4.69 -4.10
C LEU A 101 24.37 -6.06 -4.24
N GLU A 102 23.60 -7.15 -4.21
CA GLU A 102 24.11 -8.51 -4.43
C GLU A 102 24.63 -8.74 -5.86
N ASN A 103 24.09 -8.02 -6.85
CA ASN A 103 24.53 -8.09 -8.25
C ASN A 103 25.47 -6.93 -8.66
N ASP A 104 26.05 -6.20 -7.70
CA ASP A 104 27.00 -5.12 -8.00
C ASP A 104 28.38 -5.69 -8.39
N THR A 105 28.71 -5.57 -9.67
CA THR A 105 30.00 -6.00 -10.23
C THR A 105 31.20 -5.38 -9.52
N ARG A 106 31.06 -4.15 -9.00
CA ARG A 106 32.16 -3.47 -8.29
C ARG A 106 32.41 -4.13 -6.95
N LEU A 107 31.36 -4.48 -6.20
CA LEU A 107 31.49 -5.17 -4.93
C LEU A 107 32.15 -6.55 -5.14
N ASP A 108 31.69 -7.30 -6.14
CA ASP A 108 32.24 -8.62 -6.49
C ASP A 108 33.74 -8.59 -6.83
N GLU A 109 34.18 -7.60 -7.62
CA GLU A 109 35.59 -7.43 -7.97
C GLU A 109 36.45 -7.13 -6.74
N LEU A 110 35.96 -6.29 -5.82
CA LEU A 110 36.67 -5.92 -4.59
C LEU A 110 36.80 -7.13 -3.65
N LEU A 111 35.73 -7.93 -3.51
CA LEU A 111 35.75 -9.17 -2.74
C LEU A 111 36.72 -10.19 -3.35
N SER A 112 36.69 -10.37 -4.67
CA SER A 112 37.61 -11.27 -5.39
C SER A 112 39.08 -10.88 -5.17
N ARG A 113 39.41 -9.58 -5.17
CA ARG A 113 40.78 -9.12 -4.86
C ARG A 113 41.18 -9.41 -3.41
N LEU A 114 40.24 -9.25 -2.47
CA LEU A 114 40.45 -9.55 -1.07
C LEU A 114 40.73 -11.06 -0.87
N GLU A 115 39.99 -11.93 -1.56
CA GLU A 115 40.21 -13.38 -1.59
C GLU A 115 41.58 -13.75 -2.18
N ASN A 116 42.02 -13.02 -3.21
CA ASN A 116 43.35 -13.16 -3.80
C ASN A 116 44.48 -12.62 -2.90
N GLY A 117 44.15 -12.05 -1.74
CA GLY A 117 45.11 -11.50 -0.76
C GLY A 117 45.67 -10.12 -1.14
N GLU A 118 45.06 -9.43 -2.10
CA GLU A 118 45.42 -8.06 -2.45
C GLU A 118 44.88 -7.06 -1.43
N LYS A 119 45.65 -6.00 -1.15
CA LYS A 119 45.22 -4.95 -0.22
C LYS A 119 44.42 -3.88 -0.96
N LEU A 120 43.17 -3.73 -0.57
CA LEU A 120 42.28 -2.65 -1.01
C LEU A 120 42.76 -1.28 -0.48
N ASN A 121 42.50 -0.22 -1.24
CA ASN A 121 42.76 1.14 -0.78
C ASN A 121 41.74 1.56 0.31
N ALA A 122 42.03 2.60 1.09
CA ALA A 122 41.15 3.03 2.19
C ALA A 122 39.73 3.39 1.73
N GLU A 123 39.60 3.99 0.54
CA GLU A 123 38.28 4.33 -0.05
C GLU A 123 37.51 3.08 -0.51
N GLU A 124 38.22 2.07 -1.01
CA GLU A 124 37.62 0.80 -1.45
C GLU A 124 37.17 -0.02 -0.25
N GLN A 125 37.99 -0.09 0.81
CA GLN A 125 37.62 -0.73 2.07
C GLN A 125 36.39 -0.09 2.69
N ALA A 126 36.36 1.24 2.79
CA ALA A 126 35.21 1.96 3.33
C ALA A 126 33.94 1.78 2.48
N TYR A 127 34.09 1.62 1.16
CA TYR A 127 32.97 1.28 0.28
C TYR A 127 32.45 -0.13 0.58
N THR A 128 33.33 -1.12 0.61
CA THR A 128 32.97 -2.52 0.87
C THR A 128 32.28 -2.67 2.23
N GLU A 129 32.88 -2.14 3.30
CA GLU A 129 32.32 -2.17 4.66
C GLU A 129 30.91 -1.54 4.69
N LYS A 130 30.77 -0.31 4.19
CA LYS A 130 29.46 0.38 4.15
C LYS A 130 28.41 -0.39 3.34
N THR A 131 28.83 -1.06 2.26
CA THR A 131 27.89 -1.80 1.40
C THR A 131 27.44 -3.08 2.09
N LEU A 132 28.34 -3.78 2.77
CA LEU A 132 28.02 -4.94 3.59
C LEU A 132 27.10 -4.57 4.76
N ASP A 133 27.39 -3.49 5.49
CA ASP A 133 26.51 -2.98 6.56
C ASP A 133 25.09 -2.71 6.04
N ARG A 134 24.98 -2.15 4.82
CA ARG A 134 23.69 -1.86 4.20
C ARG A 134 22.94 -3.14 3.81
N ILE A 135 23.65 -4.16 3.33
CA ILE A 135 23.09 -5.48 3.03
C ILE A 135 22.54 -6.09 4.33
N ASP A 136 23.29 -6.04 5.44
CA ASP A 136 22.85 -6.53 6.75
C ASP A 136 21.57 -5.82 7.24
N GLU A 137 21.51 -4.49 7.15
CA GLU A 137 20.31 -3.72 7.47
C GLU A 137 19.09 -4.15 6.64
N LEU A 138 19.29 -4.36 5.33
CA LEU A 138 18.22 -4.77 4.41
C LEU A 138 17.72 -6.19 4.71
N MET A 139 18.62 -7.12 5.06
CA MET A 139 18.25 -8.48 5.45
C MET A 139 17.40 -8.48 6.73
N VAL A 140 17.76 -7.66 7.72
CA VAL A 140 16.96 -7.45 8.94
C VAL A 140 15.61 -6.81 8.63
N GLU A 141 15.56 -5.79 7.76
CA GLU A 141 14.30 -5.13 7.37
C GLU A 141 13.33 -6.10 6.66
N LEU A 142 13.88 -7.06 5.91
CA LEU A 142 13.11 -8.12 5.24
C LEU A 142 12.73 -9.28 6.17
N GLY A 143 13.21 -9.29 7.42
CA GLY A 143 12.97 -10.38 8.36
C GLY A 143 13.69 -11.67 7.98
N ILE A 144 14.74 -11.59 7.17
CA ILE A 144 15.72 -12.66 7.00
C ILE A 144 16.68 -12.54 8.18
N GLU A 145 16.19 -12.94 9.36
CA GLU A 145 17.05 -13.03 10.53
C GLU A 145 18.11 -14.10 10.23
N PHE A 146 19.38 -13.70 10.21
CA PHE A 146 20.46 -14.65 10.51
C PHE A 146 20.29 -14.97 11.99
N GLU A 147 19.45 -15.96 12.30
CA GLU A 147 19.73 -16.76 13.48
C GLU A 147 21.13 -17.29 13.25
N ASP A 148 22.11 -16.75 13.98
CA ASP A 148 23.36 -17.45 14.26
C ASP A 148 22.93 -18.81 14.82
N ASP A 149 22.79 -19.80 13.93
CA ASP A 149 22.44 -21.18 14.23
C ASP A 149 23.61 -21.81 15.01
N ASP A 150 23.77 -21.38 16.25
CA ASP A 150 24.21 -22.21 17.38
C ASP A 150 22.99 -22.99 17.95
N ASP A 151 21.89 -23.10 17.19
CA ASP A 151 20.72 -23.91 17.54
C ASP A 151 20.91 -25.37 17.08
N GLU A 152 21.83 -26.09 17.74
CA GLU A 152 21.81 -27.56 17.80
C GLU A 152 20.42 -28.10 18.23
N GLU A 153 19.59 -27.30 18.90
CA GLU A 153 18.24 -27.66 19.38
C GLU A 153 17.18 -27.83 18.26
N LYS A 154 17.26 -27.11 17.13
CA LYS A 154 16.25 -27.23 16.05
C LYS A 154 16.39 -28.52 15.23
N THR A 155 17.60 -29.07 15.16
CA THR A 155 17.85 -30.33 14.44
C THR A 155 17.26 -31.54 15.16
N GLU A 156 17.17 -31.50 16.50
CA GLU A 156 16.59 -32.59 17.29
C GLU A 156 15.09 -32.70 17.07
N ASP A 157 14.37 -31.58 17.04
CA ASP A 157 12.90 -31.56 16.86
C ASP A 157 12.50 -32.05 15.46
N ILE A 158 13.28 -31.70 14.43
CA ILE A 158 13.11 -32.20 13.05
C ILE A 158 13.46 -33.69 12.96
N MET A 159 14.54 -34.15 13.61
CA MET A 159 14.89 -35.58 13.64
C MET A 159 13.87 -36.41 14.43
N GLN A 160 13.27 -35.87 15.50
CA GLN A 160 12.26 -36.57 16.30
C GLN A 160 10.94 -36.71 15.53
N LEU A 161 10.60 -35.72 14.70
CA LEU A 161 9.47 -35.75 13.78
C LEU A 161 9.68 -36.75 12.63
N LEU A 162 10.91 -36.83 12.09
CA LEU A 162 11.27 -37.78 11.03
C LEU A 162 11.37 -39.23 11.55
N LYS A 163 11.66 -39.39 12.85
CA LYS A 163 11.76 -40.67 13.55
C LYS A 163 10.44 -41.11 14.20
N GLY A 164 9.32 -40.47 13.83
CA GLY A 164 8.00 -40.77 14.37
C GLY A 164 7.45 -42.15 13.98
N LYS A 165 7.40 -43.04 14.98
CA LYS A 165 6.74 -44.36 15.11
C LYS A 165 7.52 -45.60 14.70
#